data_AF-A0A1V0GAM5-F1
#
_entry.id   AF-A0A1V0GAM5-F1
#
_cell.length_a   1.000
_cell.length_b   1.000
_cell.length_c   1.000
_cell.angle_alpha   90.00
_cell.angle_beta   90.00
_cell.angle_gamma   90.00
#
_symmetry.space_group_name_H-M   'P 1'
#
loop_
_entity.id
_entity.type
_entity.pdbx_description
1 polymer ?
#
loop_
_entity_poly.entity_id
_entity_poly.type
_entity_poly.pdbx_seq_one_letter_code
_entity_poly.pdbx_strand_id
1 'polypeptide(L)'
;MELTFDLNRIVSGDIRVLVPSDYLKLHNDPTRKNWELFFKPHQLEKVFHSSFSVTSSQLRKFLKDTFGIPFKVEDTGNNSNRNRLNEMIKEVAPTHRGKTTTLNFYQYRKLILSDKFNRFILSKHNEWVVDDQVKMYNEIMYLQVNKFKESALYQEQKKKDIIYYANALSLIEGFDQVLKEYYSMFLDLCHNQEVYYGDIYAPDEVKQMLDIISYRFRQKSPLVYKFDSHDDVYSTDKNKIIEWFLQDVDRWANDEIK
;
A
#
# COMPACT_ATOMS: atom_id res chain seq x y z
N MET A 1 10.51 -7.08 8.16
CA MET A 1 11.61 -6.16 7.80
C MET A 1 11.05 -5.22 6.76
N GLU A 2 10.57 -4.05 7.20
CA GLU A 2 9.83 -3.09 6.36
C GLU A 2 10.26 -1.66 6.69
N LEU A 3 9.90 -0.72 5.79
CA LEU A 3 10.32 0.68 5.73
C LEU A 3 11.78 0.91 5.32
N THR A 4 11.96 0.89 3.99
CA THR A 4 12.72 1.91 3.25
C THR A 4 11.74 2.54 2.23
N PHE A 5 11.90 3.76 1.70
CA PHE A 5 12.83 4.83 2.13
C PHE A 5 12.69 5.14 3.62
N ASP A 6 13.70 5.81 4.20
CA ASP A 6 13.65 6.27 5.60
C ASP A 6 12.56 7.33 5.85
N LEU A 7 11.34 6.83 5.95
CA LEU A 7 10.18 7.56 6.43
C LEU A 7 10.34 7.90 7.90
N ASN A 8 11.06 7.12 8.72
CA ASN A 8 11.15 7.37 10.17
C ASN A 8 11.69 8.77 10.48
N ARG A 9 12.70 9.25 9.73
CA ARG A 9 13.20 10.64 9.88
C ARG A 9 12.23 11.73 9.40
N ILE A 10 11.43 11.49 8.37
CA ILE A 10 10.42 12.44 7.89
C ILE A 10 9.20 12.43 8.82
N VAL A 11 8.80 11.25 9.26
CA VAL A 11 7.72 10.99 10.22
C VAL A 11 8.01 11.63 11.57
N SER A 12 9.25 11.54 12.08
CA SER A 12 9.65 12.19 13.32
C SER A 12 9.62 13.72 13.29
N GLY A 13 9.55 14.33 12.10
CA GLY A 13 9.55 15.79 11.92
C GLY A 13 8.19 16.37 11.51
N ASP A 14 7.49 15.72 10.56
CA ASP A 14 6.31 16.27 9.90
C ASP A 14 5.00 15.51 10.19
N ILE A 15 5.02 14.27 10.72
CA ILE A 15 3.78 13.68 11.27
C ILE A 15 3.45 14.43 12.57
N ARG A 16 2.37 15.22 12.51
CA ARG A 16 1.62 15.62 13.71
C ARG A 16 0.93 14.40 14.31
N VAL A 17 1.71 13.57 15.00
CA VAL A 17 1.16 12.56 15.91
C VAL A 17 0.34 13.34 16.93
N LEU A 18 -0.85 12.84 17.28
CA LEU A 18 -1.57 13.34 18.45
C LEU A 18 -0.59 13.36 19.62
N VAL A 19 -0.46 14.52 20.28
CA VAL A 19 0.47 14.67 21.39
C VAL A 19 0.16 13.56 22.41
N PRO A 20 1.13 12.90 23.07
CA PRO A 20 0.83 11.75 23.92
C PRO A 20 -0.27 11.99 24.98
N SER A 21 -0.41 13.25 25.44
CA SER A 21 -1.51 13.72 26.29
C SER A 21 -2.90 13.60 25.67
N ASP A 22 -3.03 13.79 24.36
CA ASP A 22 -4.29 13.71 23.61
C ASP A 22 -4.59 12.27 23.24
N TYR A 23 -3.57 11.44 22.96
CA TYR A 23 -3.74 9.99 22.85
C TYR A 23 -4.23 9.39 24.18
N LEU A 24 -3.65 9.80 25.32
CA LEU A 24 -4.12 9.43 26.66
C LEU A 24 -5.56 9.88 26.94
N LYS A 25 -5.97 11.08 26.51
CA LYS A 25 -7.38 11.52 26.63
C LYS A 25 -8.33 10.65 25.78
N LEU A 26 -7.91 10.28 24.57
CA LEU A 26 -8.71 9.45 23.66
C LEU A 26 -8.83 7.99 24.15
N HIS A 27 -7.77 7.46 24.76
CA HIS A 27 -7.76 6.11 25.35
C HIS A 27 -8.54 6.06 26.68
N ASN A 28 -8.57 7.16 27.44
CA ASN A 28 -9.26 7.24 28.74
C ASN A 28 -10.69 7.79 28.66
N ASP A 29 -11.29 7.89 27.47
CA ASP A 29 -12.70 8.27 27.29
C ASP A 29 -13.60 7.04 27.52
N PRO A 30 -14.35 6.97 28.65
CA PRO A 30 -15.14 5.79 28.99
C PRO A 30 -16.41 5.63 28.12
N THR A 31 -16.70 6.59 27.25
CA THR A 31 -17.84 6.52 26.31
C THR A 31 -17.47 5.92 24.96
N ARG A 32 -16.17 5.76 24.67
CA ARG A 32 -15.67 5.19 23.41
C ARG A 32 -15.57 3.68 23.45
N LYS A 33 -15.69 3.06 22.27
CA LYS A 33 -15.44 1.62 22.07
C LYS A 33 -14.02 1.41 21.54
N ASN A 34 -13.36 0.33 21.96
CA ASN A 34 -11.94 0.08 21.64
C ASN A 34 -11.60 0.13 20.13
N TRP A 35 -12.54 -0.22 19.24
CA TRP A 35 -12.35 -0.12 17.80
C TRP A 35 -12.25 1.34 17.28
N GLU A 36 -12.62 2.35 18.06
CA GLU A 36 -12.46 3.78 17.73
C GLU A 36 -11.03 4.30 17.95
N LEU A 37 -10.14 3.47 18.52
CA LEU A 37 -8.69 3.72 18.56
C LEU A 37 -8.01 3.29 17.24
N PHE A 38 -8.69 2.49 16.42
CA PHE A 38 -8.25 2.15 15.07
C PHE A 38 -8.88 3.13 14.08
N PHE A 39 -8.05 3.76 13.26
CA PHE A 39 -8.55 4.62 12.19
C PHE A 39 -9.37 3.77 11.19
N LYS A 40 -10.64 4.12 10.99
CA LYS A 40 -11.45 3.54 9.89
C LYS A 40 -10.75 3.82 8.54
N PRO A 41 -10.93 3.02 7.47
CA PRO A 41 -10.20 3.22 6.21
C PRO A 41 -10.26 4.65 5.62
N HIS A 42 -11.41 5.32 5.70
CA HIS A 42 -11.55 6.74 5.28
C HIS A 42 -10.93 7.76 6.26
N GLN A 43 -10.67 7.36 7.50
CA GLN A 43 -9.90 8.14 8.48
C GLN A 43 -8.40 7.92 8.28
N LEU A 44 -7.97 6.69 7.96
CA LEU A 44 -6.62 6.41 7.47
C LEU A 44 -6.32 7.23 6.21
N GLU A 45 -7.23 7.28 5.25
CA GLU A 45 -7.10 8.09 4.04
C GLU A 45 -6.89 9.58 4.38
N LYS A 46 -7.68 10.14 5.33
CA LYS A 46 -7.46 11.51 5.84
C LYS A 46 -6.11 11.66 6.56
N VAL A 47 -5.67 10.68 7.33
CA VAL A 47 -4.35 10.68 7.99
C VAL A 47 -3.25 10.64 6.92
N PHE A 48 -3.23 9.69 6.00
CA PHE A 48 -2.25 9.61 4.92
C PHE A 48 -2.24 10.82 3.96
N HIS A 49 -3.37 11.55 3.85
CA HIS A 49 -3.43 12.83 3.15
C HIS A 49 -2.93 14.04 3.95
N SER A 50 -2.93 14.01 5.29
CA SER A 50 -2.69 15.19 6.15
C SER A 50 -1.51 15.07 7.12
N SER A 51 -1.11 13.86 7.51
CA SER A 51 -0.01 13.60 8.44
C SER A 51 1.32 13.47 7.73
N PHE A 52 1.36 12.83 6.55
CA PHE A 52 2.56 12.79 5.72
C PHE A 52 2.51 13.88 4.66
N SER A 53 3.52 14.76 4.68
CA SER A 53 3.73 15.76 3.63
C SER A 53 5.22 15.87 3.33
N VAL A 54 5.61 15.79 2.06
CA VAL A 54 7.00 16.01 1.62
C VAL A 54 7.06 17.08 0.54
N THR A 55 7.83 18.13 0.79
CA THR A 55 8.05 19.19 -0.20
C THR A 55 9.04 18.76 -1.28
N SER A 56 8.88 19.31 -2.49
CA SER A 56 9.86 19.13 -3.58
C SER A 56 11.28 19.60 -3.21
N SER A 57 11.43 20.46 -2.19
CA SER A 57 12.74 20.86 -1.63
C SER A 57 13.33 19.79 -0.71
N GLN A 58 12.53 19.21 0.21
CA GLN A 58 12.95 18.08 1.03
C GLN A 58 13.34 16.88 0.16
N LEU A 59 12.58 16.60 -0.91
CA LEU A 59 12.91 15.52 -1.84
C LEU A 59 14.27 15.76 -2.54
N ARG A 60 14.52 16.96 -3.07
CA ARG A 60 15.84 17.29 -3.67
C ARG A 60 16.98 17.17 -2.68
N LYS A 61 16.77 17.54 -1.41
CA LYS A 61 17.75 17.35 -0.34
C LYS A 61 18.03 15.86 -0.12
N PHE A 62 16.98 15.05 0.10
CA PHE A 62 17.13 13.60 0.26
C PHE A 62 17.90 12.96 -0.90
N LEU A 63 17.58 13.33 -2.15
CA LEU A 63 18.21 12.80 -3.34
C LEU A 63 19.69 13.20 -3.48
N LYS A 64 20.06 14.39 -3.01
CA LYS A 64 21.47 14.78 -2.90
C LYS A 64 22.17 13.99 -1.78
N ASP A 65 21.60 14.01 -0.60
CA ASP A 65 22.21 13.46 0.63
C ASP A 65 22.29 11.92 0.62
N THR A 66 21.44 11.23 -0.18
CA THR A 66 21.33 9.76 -0.20
C THR A 66 21.82 9.12 -1.50
N PHE A 67 21.76 9.81 -2.64
CA PHE A 67 22.22 9.27 -3.94
C PHE A 67 23.28 10.16 -4.60
N GLY A 68 23.69 11.28 -4.00
CA GLY A 68 24.71 12.16 -4.56
C GLY A 68 24.20 13.01 -5.73
N ILE A 69 22.89 13.06 -5.97
CA ILE A 69 22.30 13.75 -7.15
C ILE A 69 22.24 15.26 -6.90
N PRO A 70 22.98 16.10 -7.65
CA PRO A 70 23.02 17.53 -7.40
C PRO A 70 21.84 18.27 -8.06
N PHE A 71 21.37 19.32 -7.38
CA PHE A 71 20.25 20.19 -7.78
C PHE A 71 20.53 21.70 -7.62
N LYS A 72 21.75 22.10 -7.26
CA LYS A 72 22.20 23.50 -7.13
C LYS A 72 22.89 23.96 -8.42
N VAL A 73 22.90 25.28 -8.65
CA VAL A 73 23.29 25.91 -9.94
C VAL A 73 24.81 25.97 -10.16
N GLU A 74 25.61 25.79 -9.11
CA GLU A 74 27.07 26.03 -9.13
C GLU A 74 27.85 25.07 -10.04
N ASP A 75 27.32 23.86 -10.34
CA ASP A 75 27.84 23.01 -11.43
C ASP A 75 27.04 23.24 -12.72
N THR A 76 27.75 23.52 -13.80
CA THR A 76 27.27 24.10 -15.07
C THR A 76 26.26 23.27 -15.89
N GLY A 77 25.77 22.13 -15.38
CA GLY A 77 24.74 21.28 -16.03
C GLY A 77 23.45 21.04 -15.21
N ASN A 78 23.37 21.52 -13.97
CA ASN A 78 22.44 20.98 -12.96
C ASN A 78 20.96 21.40 -13.05
N ASN A 79 20.57 22.30 -13.96
CA ASN A 79 19.16 22.66 -14.11
C ASN A 79 18.32 21.50 -14.72
N SER A 80 18.97 20.60 -15.46
CA SER A 80 18.35 19.44 -16.10
C SER A 80 17.73 18.44 -15.11
N ASN A 81 18.47 18.06 -14.06
CA ASN A 81 17.99 17.16 -12.99
C ASN A 81 16.78 17.75 -12.27
N ARG A 82 16.84 19.06 -11.94
CA ARG A 82 15.73 19.78 -11.30
C ARG A 82 14.47 19.79 -12.15
N ASN A 83 14.60 20.03 -13.46
CA ASN A 83 13.46 20.04 -14.38
C ASN A 83 12.84 18.64 -14.53
N ARG A 84 13.66 17.60 -14.77
CA ARG A 84 13.19 16.20 -14.84
C ARG A 84 12.48 15.74 -13.57
N LEU A 85 13.00 16.08 -12.39
CA LEU A 85 12.31 15.77 -11.13
C LEU A 85 10.96 16.51 -11.01
N ASN A 86 10.90 17.78 -11.43
CA ASN A 86 9.65 18.53 -11.42
C ASN A 86 8.63 17.99 -12.44
N GLU A 87 9.06 17.45 -13.58
CA GLU A 87 8.20 16.77 -14.56
C GLU A 87 7.58 15.52 -13.94
N MET A 88 8.39 14.65 -13.31
CA MET A 88 7.86 13.45 -12.63
C MET A 88 6.93 13.81 -11.45
N ILE A 89 7.19 14.90 -10.72
CA ILE A 89 6.28 15.40 -9.67
C ILE A 89 4.94 15.87 -10.27
N LYS A 90 4.93 16.53 -11.43
CA LYS A 90 3.71 16.98 -12.10
C LYS A 90 2.79 15.84 -12.53
N GLU A 91 3.33 14.65 -12.78
CA GLU A 91 2.56 13.47 -13.15
C GLU A 91 1.76 12.90 -11.94
N VAL A 92 2.14 13.25 -10.71
CA VAL A 92 1.48 12.74 -9.48
C VAL A 92 0.82 13.82 -8.62
N ALA A 93 1.20 15.10 -8.76
CA ALA A 93 0.72 16.19 -7.93
C ALA A 93 0.54 17.50 -8.72
N PRO A 94 -0.50 18.32 -8.40
CA PRO A 94 -0.66 19.63 -9.02
C PRO A 94 0.51 20.55 -8.65
N THR A 95 0.99 21.34 -9.61
CA THR A 95 2.08 22.30 -9.40
C THR A 95 1.68 23.70 -9.81
N HIS A 96 2.13 24.71 -9.05
CA HIS A 96 1.85 26.12 -9.33
C HIS A 96 3.16 26.89 -9.43
N ARG A 97 3.24 27.78 -10.44
CA ARG A 97 4.44 28.62 -10.65
C ARG A 97 4.71 29.47 -9.40
N GLY A 98 5.96 29.44 -8.93
CA GLY A 98 6.40 30.21 -7.76
C GLY A 98 6.03 29.62 -6.39
N LYS A 99 5.32 28.48 -6.33
CA LYS A 99 5.00 27.78 -5.07
C LYS A 99 5.78 26.48 -4.96
N THR A 100 6.17 26.12 -3.73
CA THR A 100 6.73 24.80 -3.43
C THR A 100 5.62 23.75 -3.53
N THR A 101 5.77 22.78 -4.42
CA THR A 101 4.89 21.60 -4.44
C THR A 101 5.14 20.74 -3.20
N THR A 102 4.05 20.34 -2.55
CA THR A 102 4.00 19.35 -1.46
C THR A 102 3.27 18.12 -1.95
N LEU A 103 3.80 16.93 -1.65
CA LEU A 103 3.22 15.65 -1.97
C LEU A 103 2.72 15.00 -0.67
N ASN A 104 1.49 14.47 -0.68
CA ASN A 104 1.00 13.58 0.38
C ASN A 104 1.48 12.13 0.18
N PHE A 105 1.10 11.22 1.07
CA PHE A 105 1.60 9.83 1.07
C PHE A 105 1.37 9.12 -0.27
N TYR A 106 0.14 9.16 -0.78
CA TYR A 106 -0.22 8.50 -2.04
C TYR A 106 0.49 9.10 -3.25
N GLN A 107 0.68 10.41 -3.29
CA GLN A 107 1.41 11.09 -4.36
C GLN A 107 2.90 10.74 -4.32
N TYR A 108 3.49 10.69 -3.13
CA TYR A 108 4.87 10.29 -2.93
C TYR A 108 5.09 8.80 -3.27
N ARG A 109 4.21 7.90 -2.82
CA ARG A 109 4.19 6.47 -3.19
C ARG A 109 4.14 6.28 -4.71
N LYS A 110 3.24 6.99 -5.39
CA LYS A 110 3.15 6.97 -6.87
C LYS A 110 4.44 7.46 -7.54
N LEU A 111 5.11 8.47 -6.96
CA LEU A 111 6.38 8.96 -7.50
C LEU A 111 7.49 7.92 -7.39
N ILE A 112 7.73 7.35 -6.21
CA ILE A 112 8.85 6.42 -5.97
C ILE A 112 8.68 5.07 -6.68
N LEU A 113 7.43 4.62 -6.90
CA LEU A 113 7.14 3.41 -7.67
C LEU A 113 7.23 3.64 -9.18
N SER A 114 7.21 4.88 -9.67
CA SER A 114 7.25 5.13 -11.11
C SER A 114 8.58 4.70 -11.75
N ASP A 115 8.52 4.01 -12.89
CA ASP A 115 9.73 3.58 -13.62
C ASP A 115 10.60 4.77 -14.08
N LYS A 116 9.98 5.93 -14.36
CA LYS A 116 10.70 7.19 -14.65
C LYS A 116 11.57 7.62 -13.48
N PHE A 117 11.04 7.63 -12.26
CA PHE A 117 11.79 8.00 -11.05
C PHE A 117 12.90 7.00 -10.78
N ASN A 118 12.61 5.69 -10.86
CA ASN A 118 13.60 4.63 -10.72
C ASN A 118 14.78 4.80 -11.70
N ARG A 119 14.51 5.00 -13.00
CA ARG A 119 15.56 5.28 -14.00
C ARG A 119 16.32 6.58 -13.72
N PHE A 120 15.65 7.61 -13.22
CA PHE A 120 16.30 8.87 -12.86
C PHE A 120 17.32 8.69 -11.73
N ILE A 121 16.99 7.92 -10.68
CA ILE A 121 17.94 7.59 -9.59
C ILE A 121 19.12 6.78 -10.14
N LEU A 122 18.85 5.65 -10.79
CA LEU A 122 19.88 4.73 -11.29
C LEU A 122 20.84 5.42 -12.28
N SER A 123 20.35 6.31 -13.14
CA SER A 123 21.18 7.02 -14.13
C SER A 123 21.93 8.25 -13.60
N LYS A 124 21.74 8.63 -12.33
CA LYS A 124 22.32 9.85 -11.74
C LYS A 124 22.97 9.68 -10.37
N HIS A 125 22.85 8.51 -9.73
CA HIS A 125 23.54 8.27 -8.47
C HIS A 125 25.07 8.38 -8.62
N ASN A 126 25.75 8.80 -7.55
CA ASN A 126 27.20 8.92 -7.51
C ASN A 126 27.76 8.54 -6.14
N GLU A 127 28.31 7.34 -6.05
CA GLU A 127 28.82 6.72 -4.82
C GLU A 127 29.97 7.52 -4.18
N TRP A 128 30.72 8.26 -4.99
CA TRP A 128 31.87 9.09 -4.55
C TRP A 128 31.46 10.39 -3.85
N VAL A 129 30.17 10.75 -3.90
CA VAL A 129 29.61 12.00 -3.36
C VAL A 129 28.70 11.75 -2.14
N VAL A 130 28.40 10.48 -1.84
CA VAL A 130 27.50 10.10 -0.73
C VAL A 130 28.30 9.67 0.49
N ASP A 131 28.11 10.37 1.61
CA ASP A 131 28.76 10.07 2.89
C ASP A 131 28.32 8.69 3.46
N ASP A 132 27.06 8.31 3.25
CA ASP A 132 26.46 7.04 3.72
C ASP A 132 26.13 6.11 2.55
N GLN A 133 27.17 5.45 2.04
CA GLN A 133 27.04 4.49 0.94
C GLN A 133 26.17 3.27 1.31
N VAL A 134 26.18 2.83 2.57
CA VAL A 134 25.36 1.69 3.03
C VAL A 134 23.87 2.02 2.90
N LYS A 135 23.46 3.22 3.32
CA LYS A 135 22.10 3.70 3.09
C LYS A 135 21.78 3.78 1.60
N MET A 136 22.66 4.39 0.78
CA MET A 136 22.46 4.49 -0.67
C MET A 136 22.18 3.12 -1.31
N TYR A 137 22.99 2.11 -1.01
CA TYR A 137 22.81 0.75 -1.53
C TYR A 137 21.48 0.12 -1.09
N ASN A 138 21.11 0.25 0.19
CA ASN A 138 19.83 -0.25 0.68
C ASN A 138 18.64 0.41 -0.03
N GLU A 139 18.71 1.72 -0.29
CA GLU A 139 17.66 2.47 -0.97
C GLU A 139 17.58 2.13 -2.47
N ILE A 140 18.72 1.90 -3.14
CA ILE A 140 18.76 1.38 -4.52
C ILE A 140 18.17 -0.04 -4.58
N MET A 141 18.52 -0.90 -3.63
CA MET A 141 18.01 -2.28 -3.54
C MET A 141 16.50 -2.29 -3.30
N TYR A 142 15.98 -1.43 -2.42
CA TYR A 142 14.54 -1.26 -2.21
C TYR A 142 13.81 -0.87 -3.51
N LEU A 143 14.35 0.11 -4.26
CA LEU A 143 13.83 0.49 -5.57
C LEU A 143 13.83 -0.68 -6.56
N GLN A 144 14.89 -1.50 -6.58
CA GLN A 144 14.95 -2.70 -7.45
C GLN A 144 13.96 -3.78 -7.02
N VAL A 145 13.79 -4.03 -5.71
CA VAL A 145 12.83 -5.02 -5.19
C VAL A 145 11.40 -4.62 -5.54
N ASN A 146 11.03 -3.34 -5.40
CA ASN A 146 9.71 -2.86 -5.80
C ASN A 146 9.47 -3.04 -7.31
N LYS A 147 10.45 -2.67 -8.15
CA LYS A 147 10.38 -2.90 -9.59
C LYS A 147 10.31 -4.39 -9.95
N PHE A 148 11.01 -5.25 -9.22
CA PHE A 148 10.95 -6.70 -9.40
C PHE A 148 9.57 -7.27 -9.05
N LYS A 149 8.91 -6.77 -7.99
CA LYS A 149 7.53 -7.15 -7.64
C LYS A 149 6.52 -6.83 -8.75
N GLU A 150 6.77 -5.82 -9.58
CA GLU A 150 5.94 -5.49 -10.74
C GLU A 150 6.27 -6.31 -12.00
N SER A 151 7.35 -7.10 -11.99
CA SER A 151 7.78 -7.89 -13.16
C SER A 151 6.85 -9.08 -13.45
N ALA A 152 6.70 -9.42 -14.73
CA ALA A 152 5.93 -10.60 -15.15
C ALA A 152 6.44 -11.89 -14.48
N LEU A 153 7.77 -12.03 -14.35
CA LEU A 153 8.40 -13.19 -13.70
C LEU A 153 7.97 -13.34 -12.23
N TYR A 154 7.99 -12.25 -11.45
CA TYR A 154 7.52 -12.28 -10.06
C TYR A 154 6.02 -12.57 -9.97
N GLN A 155 5.21 -11.97 -10.85
CA GLN A 155 3.76 -12.18 -10.89
C GLN A 155 3.40 -13.62 -11.29
N GLU A 156 4.17 -14.26 -12.18
CA GLU A 156 4.04 -15.68 -12.51
C GLU A 156 4.47 -16.59 -11.36
N GLN A 157 5.59 -16.30 -10.71
CA GLN A 157 6.04 -17.08 -9.55
C GLN A 157 5.01 -17.00 -8.41
N LYS A 158 4.54 -15.80 -8.08
CA LYS A 158 3.51 -15.57 -7.06
C LYS A 158 2.21 -16.33 -7.35
N LYS A 159 1.80 -16.42 -8.62
CA LYS A 159 0.65 -17.26 -9.03
C LYS A 159 0.90 -18.75 -8.79
N LYS A 160 2.09 -19.26 -9.11
CA LYS A 160 2.48 -20.66 -8.83
C LYS A 160 2.51 -20.93 -7.32
N ASP A 161 3.04 -20.00 -6.54
CA ASP A 161 3.12 -20.10 -5.08
C ASP A 161 1.70 -20.12 -4.47
N ILE A 162 0.78 -19.25 -4.93
CA ILE A 162 -0.63 -19.28 -4.50
C ILE A 162 -1.28 -20.64 -4.80
N ILE A 163 -1.07 -21.21 -5.99
CA ILE A 163 -1.61 -22.54 -6.34
C ILE A 163 -0.99 -23.63 -5.44
N TYR A 164 0.32 -23.57 -5.18
CA TYR A 164 1.01 -24.50 -4.29
C TYR A 164 0.48 -24.42 -2.85
N TYR A 165 0.30 -23.21 -2.30
CA TYR A 165 -0.27 -23.01 -0.98
C TYR A 165 -1.75 -23.43 -0.92
N ALA A 166 -2.54 -23.19 -1.98
CA ALA A 166 -3.92 -23.66 -2.05
C ALA A 166 -4.00 -25.20 -2.00
N ASN A 167 -3.13 -25.89 -2.75
CA ASN A 167 -3.02 -27.35 -2.72
C ASN A 167 -2.50 -27.89 -1.37
N ALA A 168 -1.67 -27.15 -0.64
CA ALA A 168 -1.21 -27.54 0.68
C ALA A 168 -2.31 -27.34 1.75
N LEU A 169 -3.00 -26.21 1.71
CA LEU A 169 -4.13 -25.90 2.60
C LEU A 169 -5.34 -26.79 2.32
N SER A 170 -5.53 -27.27 1.09
CA SER A 170 -6.62 -28.20 0.77
C SER A 170 -6.44 -29.61 1.35
N LEU A 171 -5.26 -29.94 1.88
CA LEU A 171 -5.06 -31.15 2.68
C LEU A 171 -5.63 -31.02 4.10
N ILE A 172 -5.93 -29.79 4.55
CA ILE A 172 -6.59 -29.55 5.84
C ILE A 172 -8.09 -29.87 5.68
N GLU A 173 -8.60 -30.76 6.53
CA GLU A 173 -10.01 -31.15 6.54
C GLU A 173 -10.90 -29.97 6.98
N GLY A 174 -12.03 -29.77 6.29
CA GLY A 174 -12.98 -28.69 6.57
C GLY A 174 -12.54 -27.25 6.26
N PHE A 175 -11.28 -26.98 5.89
CA PHE A 175 -10.81 -25.61 5.68
C PHE A 175 -11.56 -24.87 4.56
N ASP A 176 -11.89 -25.55 3.47
CA ASP A 176 -12.68 -24.98 2.37
C ASP A 176 -14.14 -24.75 2.74
N GLN A 177 -14.71 -25.62 3.58
CA GLN A 177 -16.06 -25.46 4.11
C GLN A 177 -16.17 -24.18 4.97
N VAL A 178 -15.17 -23.90 5.81
CA VAL A 178 -15.09 -22.63 6.56
C VAL A 178 -14.99 -21.43 5.62
N LEU A 179 -14.22 -21.51 4.52
CA LEU A 179 -14.19 -20.44 3.52
C LEU A 179 -15.54 -20.26 2.82
N LYS A 180 -16.23 -21.35 2.45
CA LYS A 180 -17.58 -21.33 1.85
C LYS A 180 -18.56 -20.60 2.76
N GLU A 181 -18.55 -20.91 4.06
CA GLU A 181 -19.38 -20.23 5.07
C GLU A 181 -19.13 -18.71 5.13
N TYR A 182 -17.86 -18.26 5.09
CA TYR A 182 -17.56 -16.82 5.07
C TYR A 182 -17.94 -16.12 3.76
N TYR A 183 -17.75 -16.74 2.58
CA TYR A 183 -18.19 -16.16 1.30
C TYR A 183 -19.72 -16.09 1.24
N SER A 184 -20.43 -17.13 1.67
CA SER A 184 -21.89 -17.14 1.81
C SER A 184 -22.39 -16.06 2.77
N MET A 185 -21.77 -15.91 3.95
CA MET A 185 -22.11 -14.85 4.90
C MET A 185 -21.91 -13.44 4.31
N PHE A 186 -20.85 -13.25 3.51
CA PHE A 186 -20.63 -11.99 2.80
C PHE A 186 -21.72 -11.70 1.77
N LEU A 187 -22.15 -12.70 1.00
CA LEU A 187 -23.25 -12.56 0.03
C LEU A 187 -24.58 -12.22 0.75
N ASP A 188 -24.91 -12.92 1.82
CA ASP A 188 -26.14 -12.66 2.57
C ASP A 188 -26.19 -11.24 3.15
N LEU A 189 -25.11 -10.80 3.78
CA LEU A 189 -25.03 -9.45 4.34
C LEU A 189 -25.01 -8.39 3.25
N CYS A 190 -24.08 -8.47 2.29
CA CYS A 190 -23.76 -7.34 1.41
C CYS A 190 -24.41 -7.39 0.02
N HIS A 191 -24.85 -8.55 -0.47
CA HIS A 191 -25.62 -8.66 -1.73
C HIS A 191 -27.12 -8.78 -1.47
N ASN A 192 -27.53 -9.61 -0.50
CA ASN A 192 -28.96 -9.90 -0.30
C ASN A 192 -29.65 -8.92 0.67
N GLN A 193 -28.94 -8.41 1.67
CA GLN A 193 -29.51 -7.55 2.74
C GLN A 193 -29.04 -6.09 2.69
N GLU A 194 -28.09 -5.75 1.81
CA GLU A 194 -27.44 -4.42 1.73
C GLU A 194 -26.79 -3.93 3.05
N VAL A 195 -26.49 -4.86 3.97
CA VAL A 195 -25.86 -4.58 5.28
C VAL A 195 -24.34 -4.52 5.12
N TYR A 196 -23.73 -3.45 5.64
CA TYR A 196 -22.27 -3.36 5.72
C TYR A 196 -21.74 -4.28 6.85
N TYR A 197 -20.87 -5.23 6.48
CA TYR A 197 -20.27 -6.21 7.40
C TYR A 197 -19.50 -5.59 8.60
N GLY A 198 -19.09 -4.33 8.52
CA GLY A 198 -18.47 -3.65 9.67
C GLY A 198 -19.44 -3.35 10.81
N ASP A 199 -20.73 -3.18 10.50
CA ASP A 199 -21.76 -2.75 11.46
C ASP A 199 -22.46 -3.91 12.19
N ILE A 200 -22.22 -5.16 11.77
CA ILE A 200 -22.80 -6.35 12.41
C ILE A 200 -22.24 -6.58 13.83
N TYR A 201 -22.99 -7.28 14.67
CA TYR A 201 -22.52 -7.74 15.97
C TYR A 201 -21.83 -9.11 15.85
N ALA A 202 -20.53 -9.08 15.51
CA ALA A 202 -19.68 -10.27 15.36
C ALA A 202 -18.25 -9.99 15.89
N PRO A 203 -17.46 -11.03 16.19
CA PRO A 203 -16.04 -10.90 16.55
C PRO A 203 -15.20 -10.18 15.48
N ASP A 204 -14.09 -9.58 15.89
CA ASP A 204 -13.23 -8.80 14.99
C ASP A 204 -12.58 -9.69 13.90
N GLU A 205 -12.29 -10.96 14.22
CA GLU A 205 -11.79 -11.95 13.26
C GLU A 205 -12.79 -12.22 12.13
N VAL A 206 -14.08 -12.33 12.46
CA VAL A 206 -15.16 -12.49 11.46
C VAL A 206 -15.24 -11.26 10.57
N LYS A 207 -15.15 -10.05 11.15
CA LYS A 207 -15.15 -8.80 10.38
C LYS A 207 -13.94 -8.68 9.48
N GLN A 208 -12.76 -9.14 9.92
CA GLN A 208 -11.56 -9.17 9.10
C GLN A 208 -11.70 -10.14 7.92
N MET A 209 -12.24 -11.34 8.13
CA MET A 209 -12.50 -12.29 7.05
C MET A 209 -13.46 -11.71 5.99
N LEU A 210 -14.53 -11.04 6.42
CA LEU A 210 -15.47 -10.36 5.52
C LEU A 210 -14.83 -9.15 4.81
N ASP A 211 -13.92 -8.42 5.46
CA ASP A 211 -13.17 -7.31 4.83
C ASP A 211 -12.20 -7.81 3.75
N ILE A 212 -11.50 -8.92 3.99
CA ILE A 212 -10.65 -9.60 3.01
C ILE A 212 -11.49 -10.02 1.80
N ILE A 213 -12.60 -10.73 2.03
CA ILE A 213 -13.51 -11.20 0.96
C ILE A 213 -14.06 -10.01 0.15
N SER A 214 -14.35 -8.88 0.79
CA SER A 214 -14.87 -7.68 0.11
C SER A 214 -13.96 -7.17 -1.01
N TYR A 215 -12.64 -7.42 -0.94
CA TYR A 215 -11.70 -6.99 -1.98
C TYR A 215 -12.00 -7.63 -3.34
N ARG A 216 -12.51 -8.87 -3.38
CA ARG A 216 -12.97 -9.53 -4.63
C ARG A 216 -14.09 -8.76 -5.31
N PHE A 217 -15.12 -8.42 -4.53
CA PHE A 217 -16.32 -7.76 -5.02
C PHE A 217 -16.06 -6.30 -5.41
N ARG A 218 -15.08 -5.65 -4.78
CA ARG A 218 -14.61 -4.29 -5.10
C ARG A 218 -13.80 -4.18 -6.40
N GLN A 219 -13.23 -5.28 -6.92
CA GLN A 219 -12.48 -5.22 -8.19
C GLN A 219 -13.36 -4.73 -9.34
N LYS A 220 -12.81 -3.90 -10.22
CA LYS A 220 -13.50 -3.38 -11.41
C LYS A 220 -13.21 -4.24 -12.63
N SER A 221 -12.07 -4.93 -12.64
CA SER A 221 -11.72 -5.91 -13.66
C SER A 221 -12.77 -7.03 -13.78
N PRO A 222 -13.38 -7.25 -14.96
CA PRO A 222 -14.34 -8.35 -15.18
C PRO A 222 -13.67 -9.73 -15.22
N LEU A 223 -12.34 -9.79 -15.18
CA LEU A 223 -11.57 -11.04 -15.11
C LEU A 223 -11.51 -11.63 -13.69
N VAL A 224 -11.95 -10.87 -12.67
CA VAL A 224 -12.03 -11.35 -11.29
C VAL A 224 -13.42 -11.94 -11.08
N TYR A 225 -13.45 -13.27 -10.91
CA TYR A 225 -14.69 -13.98 -10.60
C TYR A 225 -15.28 -13.50 -9.28
N LYS A 226 -16.58 -13.23 -9.27
CA LYS A 226 -17.38 -12.82 -8.11
C LYS A 226 -18.53 -13.81 -8.00
N PHE A 227 -18.72 -14.37 -6.81
CA PHE A 227 -19.81 -15.29 -6.56
C PHE A 227 -21.15 -14.57 -6.67
N ASP A 228 -22.17 -15.22 -7.21
CA ASP A 228 -23.54 -14.64 -7.31
C ASP A 228 -24.54 -15.27 -6.34
N SER A 229 -24.23 -16.44 -5.79
CA SER A 229 -25.17 -17.28 -5.03
C SER A 229 -24.45 -18.24 -4.08
N HIS A 230 -25.21 -18.82 -3.13
CA HIS A 230 -24.69 -19.89 -2.28
C HIS A 230 -24.34 -21.13 -3.09
N ASP A 231 -25.16 -21.52 -4.07
CA ASP A 231 -24.92 -22.72 -4.89
C ASP A 231 -23.60 -22.61 -5.68
N ASP A 232 -23.26 -21.42 -6.18
CA ASP A 232 -21.97 -21.12 -6.82
C ASP A 232 -20.78 -21.26 -5.83
N VAL A 233 -20.88 -20.66 -4.64
CA VAL A 233 -19.89 -20.82 -3.56
C VAL A 233 -19.69 -22.30 -3.19
N TYR A 234 -20.78 -23.05 -3.03
CA TYR A 234 -20.74 -24.43 -2.56
C TYR A 234 -20.34 -25.45 -3.64
N SER A 235 -20.69 -25.22 -4.90
CA SER A 235 -20.26 -26.04 -6.05
C SER A 235 -18.82 -25.80 -6.47
N THR A 236 -18.19 -24.70 -6.04
CA THR A 236 -16.78 -24.41 -6.31
C THR A 236 -15.83 -25.44 -5.69
N ASP A 237 -14.83 -25.85 -6.48
CA ASP A 237 -13.78 -26.80 -6.09
C ASP A 237 -12.96 -26.34 -4.87
N LYS A 238 -12.52 -27.32 -4.08
CA LYS A 238 -11.74 -27.13 -2.85
C LYS A 238 -10.48 -26.31 -3.06
N ASN A 239 -9.67 -26.62 -4.07
CA ASN A 239 -8.45 -25.86 -4.34
C ASN A 239 -8.79 -24.47 -4.88
N LYS A 240 -9.86 -24.37 -5.70
CA LYS A 240 -10.26 -23.13 -6.36
C LYS A 240 -10.72 -22.04 -5.38
N ILE A 241 -11.55 -22.38 -4.39
CA ILE A 241 -11.99 -21.39 -3.39
C ILE A 241 -10.83 -20.93 -2.51
N ILE A 242 -9.89 -21.82 -2.18
CA ILE A 242 -8.69 -21.47 -1.40
C ILE A 242 -7.75 -20.58 -2.23
N GLU A 243 -7.49 -20.90 -3.51
CA GLU A 243 -6.69 -20.07 -4.42
C GLU A 243 -7.27 -18.65 -4.52
N TRP A 244 -8.60 -18.56 -4.61
CA TRP A 244 -9.31 -17.29 -4.66
C TRP A 244 -9.24 -16.51 -3.34
N PHE A 245 -9.37 -17.18 -2.19
CA PHE A 245 -9.20 -16.54 -0.89
C PHE A 245 -7.77 -16.02 -0.69
N LEU A 246 -6.74 -16.79 -1.06
CA LEU A 246 -5.34 -16.35 -1.00
C LEU A 246 -5.07 -15.13 -1.90
N GLN A 247 -5.72 -15.04 -3.07
CA GLN A 247 -5.69 -13.83 -3.91
C GLN A 247 -6.38 -12.63 -3.25
N ASP A 248 -7.43 -12.85 -2.46
CA ASP A 248 -8.14 -11.79 -1.77
C ASP A 248 -7.36 -11.28 -0.55
N VAL A 249 -6.71 -12.18 0.21
CA VAL A 249 -5.73 -11.84 1.25
C VAL A 249 -4.60 -10.98 0.67
N ASP A 250 -4.06 -11.36 -0.48
CA ASP A 250 -2.99 -10.61 -1.14
C ASP A 250 -3.44 -9.22 -1.64
N ARG A 251 -4.67 -9.10 -2.18
CA ARG A 251 -5.25 -7.82 -2.56
C ARG A 251 -5.46 -6.91 -1.35
N TRP A 252 -6.03 -7.47 -0.27
CA TRP A 252 -6.27 -6.79 0.99
C TRP A 252 -4.96 -6.26 1.61
N ALA A 253 -3.92 -7.09 1.67
CA ALA A 253 -2.62 -6.73 2.22
C ALA A 253 -1.85 -5.66 1.41
N ASN A 254 -2.25 -5.38 0.16
CA ASN A 254 -1.59 -4.41 -0.73
C ASN A 254 -2.50 -3.21 -1.10
N ASP A 255 -3.69 -3.09 -0.50
CA ASP A 255 -4.75 -2.14 -0.89
C ASP A 255 -5.07 -2.17 -2.41
N GLU A 256 -5.07 -3.35 -3.03
CA GLU A 256 -5.16 -3.50 -4.48
C GLU A 256 -6.61 -3.62 -4.98
N ILE A 257 -7.11 -2.57 -5.63
CA ILE A 257 -8.36 -2.57 -6.39
C ILE A 257 -8.07 -2.14 -7.84
N LYS A 258 -8.20 -3.08 -8.78
CA LYS A 258 -7.94 -2.90 -10.22
C LYS A 258 -9.23 -2.91 -11.05
#